data_AF-W2D0D1-F1
#
_entry.id   AF-W2D0D1-F1
#
_cell.length_a   1.000
_cell.length_b   1.000
_cell.length_c   1.000
_cell.angle_alpha   90.00
_cell.angle_beta   90.00
_cell.angle_gamma   90.00
#
_symmetry.space_group_name_H-M   'P 1'
#
loop_
_entity.id
_entity.type
_entity.pdbx_description
1 polymer ?
#
loop_
_entity_poly.entity_id
_entity_poly.type
_entity_poly.pdbx_seq_one_letter_code
_entity_poly.pdbx_strand_id
1 'polypeptide(L)' 'MAAIIWFLRIYEDGRYCTFPHAVEFLNRPYAQIFPILTSYDELANYLSPFMDAWEGNAQDQLQVRP' A
#
# COMPACT_ATOMS: atom_id res chain seq x y z
N MET A 1 -7.44 -0.34 -0.04
CA MET A 1 -8.01 -1.43 0.80
C MET A 1 -7.90 -2.80 0.13
N ALA A 2 -8.36 -2.98 -1.12
CA ALA A 2 -8.23 -4.26 -1.83
C ALA A 2 -6.78 -4.80 -1.90
N ALA A 3 -5.79 -3.93 -2.16
CA ALA A 3 -4.37 -4.30 -2.19
C ALA A 3 -3.87 -4.95 -0.88
N ILE A 4 -4.35 -4.48 0.28
CA ILE A 4 -3.91 -5.00 1.59
C ILE A 4 -4.51 -6.38 1.85
N ILE A 5 -5.79 -6.56 1.54
CA ILE A 5 -6.45 -7.86 1.69
C ILE A 5 -5.81 -8.88 0.74
N TRP A 6 -5.51 -8.48 -0.50
CA TRP A 6 -4.83 -9.33 -1.46
C TRP A 6 -3.41 -9.69 -1.03
N PHE A 7 -2.63 -8.71 -0.55
CA PHE A 7 -1.31 -8.93 0.04
C PHE A 7 -1.37 -9.98 1.16
N LEU A 8 -2.27 -9.81 2.14
CA LEU A 8 -2.42 -10.76 3.25
C LEU A 8 -2.89 -12.15 2.79
N ARG A 9 -3.64 -12.23 1.69
CA ARG A 9 -4.10 -13.50 1.10
C ARG A 9 -2.97 -14.30 0.46
N ILE A 10 -2.02 -13.63 -0.21
CA ILE A 10 -0.88 -14.28 -0.88
C ILE A 10 0.31 -14.47 0.06
N TYR A 11 0.46 -13.60 1.06
CA TYR A 11 1.54 -13.67 2.04
C TYR A 11 1.37 -14.87 2.97
N GLU A 12 2.39 -15.73 3.05
CA GLU A 12 2.38 -17.00 3.80
C GLU A 12 1.10 -17.82 3.57
N ASP A 13 0.66 -17.93 2.31
CA ASP A 13 -0.54 -18.66 1.90
C ASP A 13 -1.82 -18.26 2.68
N GLY A 14 -1.92 -16.97 3.02
CA GLY A 14 -3.12 -16.45 3.68
C GLY A 14 -3.18 -16.70 5.17
N ARG A 15 -2.10 -17.19 5.80
CA ARG A 15 -2.01 -17.41 7.25
C ARG A 15 -2.43 -16.19 8.08
N TYR A 16 -2.21 -14.98 7.55
CA TYR A 16 -2.53 -13.70 8.19
C TYR A 16 -3.73 -12.98 7.57
N CYS A 17 -4.50 -13.64 6.71
CA CYS A 17 -5.64 -13.02 6.02
C CYS A 17 -6.89 -12.97 6.92
N THR A 18 -6.82 -12.25 8.04
CA THR A 18 -7.95 -12.02 8.94
C THR A 18 -8.15 -10.52 9.20
N PHE A 19 -9.34 -10.17 9.70
CA PHE A 19 -9.69 -8.77 9.97
C PHE A 19 -8.74 -8.07 10.95
N PRO A 20 -8.34 -8.68 12.10
CA PRO A 20 -7.37 -8.05 13.01
C PRO A 20 -6.02 -7.74 12.36
N HIS A 21 -5.48 -8.65 11.55
CA HIS A 21 -4.21 -8.41 10.84
C HIS A 21 -4.34 -7.28 9.82
N ALA A 22 -5.46 -7.20 9.10
CA ALA A 22 -5.71 -6.10 8.17
C ALA A 22 -5.77 -4.75 8.89
N VAL A 23 -6.42 -4.68 10.06
CA VAL A 23 -6.50 -3.47 10.89
C VAL A 23 -5.12 -3.09 11.42
N GLU A 24 -4.34 -4.04 11.94
CA GLU A 24 -2.99 -3.76 12.44
C GLU A 24 -2.08 -3.25 11.30
N PHE A 25 -2.15 -3.88 10.14
CA PHE A 25 -1.38 -3.50 8.96
C PHE A 25 -1.77 -2.10 8.47
N LEU A 26 -3.07 -1.79 8.42
CA LEU A 26 -3.60 -0.45 8.07
C LEU A 26 -3.18 0.64 9.05
N ASN A 27 -2.92 0.30 10.31
CA ASN A 27 -2.50 1.24 11.34
C ASN A 27 -0.99 1.54 11.31
N ARG A 28 -0.23 0.93 10.38
CA ARG A 28 1.18 1.26 10.16
C ARG A 28 1.31 2.49 9.24
N PRO A 29 2.42 3.23 9.31
CA PRO A 29 2.65 4.37 8.42
C PRO A 29 2.66 3.94 6.95
N TYR A 30 1.96 4.69 6.08
CA TYR A 30 1.92 4.41 4.64
C TYR A 30 3.32 4.35 4.00
N ALA A 31 4.27 5.16 4.48
CA ALA A 31 5.66 5.14 4.01
C ALA A 31 6.38 3.78 4.24
N GLN A 32 5.91 2.96 5.19
CA GLN A 32 6.42 1.60 5.41
C GLN A 32 5.62 0.57 4.61
N ILE A 33 4.32 0.78 4.47
CA ILE A 33 3.41 -0.14 3.78
C ILE A 33 3.64 -0.11 2.26
N PHE A 34 3.76 1.08 1.67
CA PHE A 34 3.83 1.26 0.22
C PHE A 34 4.97 0.47 -0.42
N PRO A 35 6.23 0.58 0.04
CA PRO A 35 7.35 -0.18 -0.54
C PRO A 35 7.11 -1.69 -0.57
N ILE A 36 6.46 -2.21 0.48
CA ILE A 36 6.09 -3.63 0.58
C ILE A 36 5.04 -3.97 -0.46
N LEU A 37 3.95 -3.20 -0.56
CA LEU A 37 2.90 -3.50 -1.54
C LEU A 37 3.41 -3.36 -2.98
N THR A 38 4.26 -2.38 -3.26
CA THR A 38 4.85 -2.16 -4.60
C THR A 38 5.89 -3.21 -4.99
N SER A 39 6.42 -4.00 -4.04
CA SER A 39 7.35 -5.09 -4.37
C SER A 39 6.66 -6.34 -4.92
N TYR A 40 5.32 -6.36 -5.03
CA TYR A 40 4.55 -7.47 -5.58
C TYR A 40 3.86 -7.05 -6.88
N ASP A 41 4.29 -7.62 -7.99
CA ASP A 41 3.74 -7.31 -9.32
C ASP A 41 2.23 -7.56 -9.43
N GLU A 42 1.72 -8.59 -8.74
CA GLU A 42 0.28 -8.91 -8.69
C GLU A 42 -0.57 -7.79 -8.09
N LEU A 43 0.04 -6.94 -7.25
CA LEU A 43 -0.62 -5.80 -6.62
C LEU A 43 -0.60 -4.55 -7.48
N ALA A 44 0.20 -4.50 -8.56
CA ALA A 44 0.38 -3.30 -9.39
C ALA A 44 -0.97 -2.75 -9.90
N ASN A 45 -1.87 -3.61 -10.35
CA ASN A 45 -3.22 -3.21 -10.82
C ASN A 45 -4.09 -2.60 -9.70
N TYR A 46 -3.90 -3.05 -8.45
CA TYR A 46 -4.61 -2.50 -7.29
C TYR A 46 -3.98 -1.21 -6.76
N LEU A 47 -2.70 -1.00 -7.05
CA LEU A 47 -1.91 0.14 -6.57
C LEU A 47 -1.85 1.29 -7.57
N SER A 48 -2.05 1.05 -8.87
CA SER A 48 -2.03 2.09 -9.93
C SER A 48 -2.73 3.40 -9.53
N PRO A 49 -4.02 3.42 -9.11
CA PRO A 49 -4.69 4.67 -8.74
C PRO A 49 -4.14 5.31 -7.46
N PHE A 50 -3.48 4.54 -6.59
CA PHE A 50 -2.85 5.03 -5.37
C PHE A 50 -1.44 5.55 -5.62
N MET A 51 -0.70 4.96 -6.56
CA MET A 51 0.62 5.42 -7.00
C MET A 51 0.51 6.78 -7.68
N ASP A 52 -0.45 6.95 -8.60
CA ASP A 52 -0.70 8.23 -9.27
C ASP A 52 -1.04 9.34 -8.26
N ALA A 53 -1.87 9.02 -7.26
CA ALA A 53 -2.22 9.95 -6.18
C ALA A 53 -1.04 10.23 -5.23
N TRP A 54 -0.21 9.23 -4.93
CA TRP A 54 0.98 9.37 -4.09
C TRP A 54 2.05 10.24 -4.77
N GLU A 55 2.32 10.00 -6.06
CA GLU A 55 3.26 10.80 -6.85
C GLU A 55 2.78 12.24 -7.02
N GLY A 56 1.49 12.46 -7.30
CA GLY A 56 0.93 13.81 -7.38
C GLY A 56 1.05 14.60 -6.07
N ASN A 57 0.81 13.96 -4.92
CA ASN A 57 0.92 14.61 -3.61
C ASN A 57 2.38 14.78 -3.14
N ALA A 58 3.27 13.88 -3.55
CA ALA A 58 4.71 14.02 -3.36
C ALA A 58 5.28 15.16 -4.22
N GLN A 59 4.75 15.36 -5.42
CA GLN A 59 5.09 16.50 -6.28
C GLN A 59 4.59 17.84 -5.69
N ASP A 60 3.40 17.88 -5.08
CA ASP A 60 2.91 19.07 -4.38
C ASP A 60 3.73 19.42 -3.12
N GLN A 61 4.27 18.42 -2.40
CA GLN A 61 5.21 18.67 -1.29
C GLN A 61 6.59 19.18 -1.75
N LEU A 62 6.97 18.90 -3.00
CA LEU A 62 8.23 19.34 -3.61
C LEU A 62 8.14 20.73 -4.25
N GLN A 63 6.96 21.38 -4.28
CA GLN A 63 6.87 22.82 -4.57
C GLN A 63 7.50 23.59 -3.41
N VAL A 64 8.82 23.81 -3.53
CA VAL A 64 9.59 24.74 -2.70
C VAL A 64 8.87 26.08 -2.77
N ARG A 65 8.33 26.54 -1.63
CA ARG A 65 7.86 27.92 -1.47
C ARG A 65 8.93 28.87 -2.06
N PRO A 66 8.55 29.83 -2.91
CA PRO A 66 9.49 30.83 -3.42
C PRO A 66 10.14 31.64 -2.29
#